data_AF-A0A950HYE9-F1
#
_entry.id   AF-A0A950HYE9-F1
#
_cell.length_a   1.000
_cell.length_b   1.000
_cell.length_c   1.000
_cell.angle_alpha   90.00
_cell.angle_beta   90.00
_cell.angle_gamma   90.00
#
_symmetry.space_group_name_H-M   'P 1'
#
loop_
_entity.id
_entity.type
_entity.pdbx_description
1 polymer ?
#
loop_
_entity_poly.entity_id
_entity_poly.type
_entity_poly.pdbx_seq_one_letter_code
_entity_poly.pdbx_strand_id
1 'polypeptide(L)'
;MAKNSGVEQWFGRVWMRRGPAAWLLLPLSLLFGLIALLRRAGFRTGLFSSSKLPVPVIVVGNIFIGGTGKTPFVIWLLQALRQAGFRPGVVS
;
A
#
# COMPACT_ATOMS: atom_id res chain seq x y z
N MET A 1 0.20 1.86 -23.82
CA MET A 1 -0.19 0.46 -24.03
C MET A 1 -1.21 0.09 -22.93
N ALA A 2 -2.48 0.47 -23.11
CA ALA A 2 -3.52 0.33 -22.08
C ALA A 2 -4.37 -0.92 -22.38
N LYS A 3 -4.13 -2.00 -21.64
CA LYS A 3 -4.95 -3.21 -21.68
C LYS A 3 -6.16 -2.98 -20.77
N ASN A 4 -7.12 -2.19 -21.22
CA ASN A 4 -8.36 -1.90 -20.49
C ASN A 4 -9.24 -3.16 -20.47
N SER A 5 -9.02 -4.02 -19.48
CA SER A 5 -9.89 -5.16 -19.23
C SER A 5 -11.15 -4.68 -18.51
N GLY A 6 -12.34 -4.95 -19.05
CA GLY A 6 -13.62 -4.52 -18.45
C GLY A 6 -13.83 -4.97 -17.00
N VAL A 7 -13.05 -5.97 -16.57
CA VAL A 7 -13.00 -6.49 -15.20
C VAL A 7 -12.34 -5.50 -14.23
N GLU A 8 -11.23 -4.85 -14.59
CA GLU A 8 -10.58 -3.83 -13.75
C GLU A 8 -11.50 -2.63 -13.50
N GLN A 9 -12.21 -2.21 -14.54
CA GLN A 9 -13.20 -1.12 -14.44
C GLN A 9 -14.41 -1.53 -13.61
N TRP A 10 -14.82 -2.80 -13.66
CA TRP A 10 -15.88 -3.34 -12.81
C TRP A 10 -15.45 -3.37 -11.33
N PHE A 11 -14.24 -3.82 -11.02
CA PHE A 11 -13.68 -3.76 -9.66
C PHE A 11 -13.59 -2.33 -9.13
N GLY A 12 -13.10 -1.38 -9.95
CA GLY A 12 -13.06 0.03 -9.55
C GLY A 12 -14.44 0.60 -9.22
N ARG A 13 -15.48 0.22 -9.97
CA ARG A 13 -16.87 0.63 -9.70
C ARG A 13 -17.43 0.00 -8.42
N VAL A 14 -17.18 -1.29 -8.18
CA VAL A 14 -17.59 -1.98 -6.94
C VAL A 14 -16.84 -1.42 -5.72
N TRP A 15 -15.58 -1.02 -5.88
CA TRP A 15 -14.80 -0.38 -4.82
C TRP A 15 -15.34 1.02 -4.46
N MET A 16 -15.69 1.83 -5.46
CA MET A 16 -16.21 3.19 -5.27
C MET A 16 -17.68 3.22 -4.83
N ARG A 17 -18.52 2.33 -5.35
CA ARG A 17 -19.93 2.20 -4.96
C ARG A 17 -20.08 1.00 -4.05
N ARG A 18 -20.29 1.26 -2.75
CA ARG A 18 -20.66 0.26 -1.72
C ARG A 18 -22.06 -0.36 -1.98
N GLY A 19 -22.25 -0.97 -3.15
CA GLY A 19 -23.50 -1.61 -3.56
C GLY A 19 -23.67 -3.02 -2.97
N PRO A 20 -24.71 -3.76 -3.39
CA PRO A 20 -25.01 -5.11 -2.88
C PRO A 20 -23.85 -6.11 -3.01
N ALA A 21 -23.02 -5.97 -4.06
CA ALA A 21 -21.81 -6.77 -4.24
C ALA A 21 -20.75 -6.51 -3.14
N ALA A 22 -20.69 -5.30 -2.59
CA ALA A 22 -19.80 -4.99 -1.46
C ALA A 22 -20.27 -5.67 -0.16
N TRP A 23 -21.58 -5.85 0.01
CA TRP A 23 -22.14 -6.60 1.15
C TRP A 23 -21.80 -8.08 1.09
N LEU A 24 -21.79 -8.68 -0.11
CA LEU A 24 -21.36 -10.07 -0.28
C LEU A 24 -19.86 -10.27 0.03
N LEU A 25 -19.04 -9.25 -0.27
CA LEU A 25 -17.60 -9.25 0.04
C LEU A 25 -17.28 -8.82 1.48
N LEU A 26 -18.28 -8.35 2.23
CA LEU A 26 -18.14 -7.84 3.60
C LEU A 26 -17.62 -8.90 4.59
N PRO A 27 -18.13 -10.15 4.64
CA PRO A 27 -17.56 -11.17 5.53
C PRO A 27 -16.10 -11.47 5.21
N LEU A 28 -15.73 -11.48 3.92
CA LEU A 28 -14.34 -11.68 3.50
C LEU A 28 -13.46 -10.48 3.88
N SER A 29 -13.99 -9.26 3.76
CA SER A 29 -13.32 -8.03 4.17
C SER A 29 -13.10 -7.99 5.69
N LEU A 30 -14.08 -8.42 6.48
CA LEU A 30 -13.95 -8.54 7.94
C LEU A 30 -12.88 -9.56 8.33
N LEU A 31 -12.87 -10.73 7.68
CA LEU A 31 -11.85 -11.75 7.90
C LEU A 31 -10.45 -11.22 7.58
N PHE A 32 -10.28 -10.56 6.43
CA PHE A 32 -9.02 -9.92 6.06
C PHE A 32 -8.63 -8.83 7.08
N GLY A 33 -9.59 -8.01 7.52
CA GLY A 33 -9.39 -7.00 8.55
C GLY A 33 -8.91 -7.59 9.88
N LEU A 34 -9.51 -8.71 10.30
CA LEU A 34 -9.11 -9.42 11.51
C LEU A 34 -7.69 -9.97 11.40
N ILE A 35 -7.34 -10.60 10.28
CA ILE A 35 -5.98 -11.10 10.02
C ILE A 35 -4.96 -9.93 10.01
N ALA A 36 -5.30 -8.82 9.36
CA ALA A 36 -4.44 -7.63 9.34
C ALA A 36 -4.27 -7.03 10.75
N LEU A 37 -5.32 -7.02 11.56
CA LEU A 37 -5.28 -6.57 12.95
C LEU A 37 -4.37 -7.46 13.80
N LEU A 38 -4.55 -8.78 13.71
CA LEU A 38 -3.73 -9.77 14.43
C LEU A 38 -2.26 -9.67 14.01
N ARG A 39 -1.99 -9.52 12.71
CA ARG A 39 -0.64 -9.30 12.19
C ARG A 39 -0.03 -8.02 12.79
N ARG A 40 -0.76 -6.91 12.76
CA ARG A 40 -0.31 -5.63 13.33
C ARG A 40 -0.08 -5.75 14.84
N ALA A 41 -0.95 -6.46 15.56
CA ALA A 41 -0.80 -6.73 16.98
C ALA A 41 0.50 -7.51 17.24
N GLY A 42 0.77 -8.58 16.49
CA GLY A 42 2.01 -9.36 16.61
C GLY A 42 3.29 -8.55 16.37
N PHE A 43 3.28 -7.58 15.45
CA PHE A 43 4.43 -6.67 15.28
C PHE A 43 4.54 -5.66 16.44
N ARG A 44 3.42 -5.18 16.99
CA ARG A 44 3.42 -4.23 18.12
C ARG A 44 3.85 -4.87 19.43
N THR A 45 3.48 -6.13 19.66
CA THR A 45 3.85 -6.89 20.87
C THR A 45 5.25 -7.50 20.77
N GLY A 46 5.95 -7.32 19.65
CA GLY A 46 7.29 -7.89 19.43
C GLY A 46 7.28 -9.39 19.12
N LEU A 47 6.11 -9.98 18.87
CA LEU A 47 5.97 -11.39 18.49
C LEU A 47 6.56 -11.67 17.10
N PHE A 48 6.54 -10.68 16.22
CA PHE A 48 7.24 -10.71 14.93
C PHE A 48 8.51 -9.88 15.00
N SER A 49 9.60 -10.45 14.49
CA SER A 49 10.89 -9.77 14.43
C SER A 49 10.83 -8.57 13.48
N SER A 50 11.32 -7.42 13.96
CA SER A 50 11.47 -6.20 13.17
C SER A 50 12.94 -5.82 13.14
N SER A 51 13.56 -5.88 11.96
CA SER A 51 14.94 -5.44 11.77
C SER A 51 15.01 -3.92 11.72
N LYS A 52 15.76 -3.33 12.65
CA LYS A 52 16.12 -1.91 12.60
C LYS A 52 17.41 -1.78 11.81
N LEU A 53 17.36 -0.99 10.73
CA LEU A 53 18.55 -0.64 9.97
C LEU A 53 19.26 0.53 10.66
N PRO A 54 20.61 0.63 10.57
CA PRO A 54 21.38 1.73 11.16
C PRO A 54 21.20 3.07 10.41
N VAL A 55 20.41 3.08 9.34
CA VAL A 55 20.12 4.25 8.51
C VAL A 55 18.62 4.61 8.61
N PRO A 56 18.26 5.89 8.42
CA PRO A 56 16.85 6.29 8.35
C PRO A 56 16.16 5.64 7.14
N VAL A 57 15.00 5.03 7.37
CA VAL A 57 14.21 4.33 6.34
C VAL A 57 12.87 5.02 6.16
N ILE A 58 12.54 5.37 4.91
CA ILE A 58 11.24 5.94 4.53
C ILE A 58 10.49 4.89 3.70
N VAL A 59 9.29 4.50 4.15
CA VAL A 59 8.43 3.53 3.46
C VAL A 59 7.35 4.27 2.68
N VAL A 60 7.33 4.12 1.36
CA VAL A 60 6.32 4.72 0.48
C VAL A 60 5.29 3.68 0.05
N GLY A 61 4.16 3.66 0.75
CA GLY A 61 3.02 2.78 0.49
C GLY A 61 1.91 3.46 -0.33
N ASN A 62 0.92 2.67 -0.75
CA ASN A 62 -0.33 3.17 -1.33
C ASN A 62 -1.44 2.21 -0.92
N ILE A 63 -2.61 2.77 -0.64
CA ILE A 63 -3.78 2.07 -0.12
C ILE A 63 -4.79 1.66 -1.21
N PHE A 64 -4.62 2.18 -2.43
CA PHE A 64 -5.48 1.87 -3.58
C PHE A 64 -4.82 0.90 -4.57
N ILE A 65 -5.64 0.15 -5.29
CA ILE A 65 -5.19 -0.76 -6.34
C ILE A 65 -5.13 0.04 -7.66
N GLY A 66 -3.98 0.06 -8.33
CA GLY A 66 -3.78 0.76 -9.61
C GLY A 66 -2.59 1.73 -9.64
N GLY A 67 -2.37 2.37 -10.81
CA GLY A 67 -1.32 3.35 -11.08
C GLY A 67 -1.51 4.66 -10.31
N THR A 68 -1.22 4.64 -9.02
CA THR A 68 -1.50 5.69 -8.03
C THR A 68 -0.36 6.70 -7.84
N GLY A 69 0.53 6.81 -8.83
CA GLY A 69 1.59 7.80 -8.79
C GLY A 69 2.68 7.54 -7.75
N LYS A 70 2.77 6.34 -7.14
CA LYS A 70 3.90 5.95 -6.27
C LYS A 70 5.24 6.24 -6.91
N THR A 71 5.43 5.81 -8.16
CA THR A 71 6.69 5.98 -8.89
C THR A 71 7.07 7.45 -9.08
N PRO A 72 6.21 8.33 -9.63
CA PRO A 72 6.53 9.76 -9.71
C PRO A 72 6.72 10.41 -8.33
N PHE A 73 5.98 9.99 -7.30
CA PHE A 73 6.18 10.48 -5.93
C PHE A 73 7.53 10.05 -5.34
N VAL A 74 7.94 8.79 -5.52
CA VAL A 74 9.26 8.31 -5.09
C VAL A 74 10.37 9.08 -5.81
N ILE A 75 10.23 9.32 -7.11
CA ILE A 75 11.21 10.11 -7.88
C ILE A 75 11.34 11.52 -7.30
N TRP A 76 10.21 12.20 -7.06
CA TRP A 76 10.18 13.52 -6.45
C TRP A 76 10.84 13.52 -5.07
N LEU A 77 10.53 12.53 -4.23
CA LEU A 77 11.09 12.41 -2.88
C LEU A 77 12.62 12.22 -2.92
N LEU A 78 13.13 11.41 -3.84
CA LEU A 78 14.57 11.22 -4.02
C LEU A 78 15.27 12.51 -4.44
N GLN A 79 14.65 13.30 -5.32
CA GLN A 79 15.19 14.58 -5.75
C GLN A 79 15.24 15.57 -4.59
N ALA A 80 14.16 15.69 -3.81
CA ALA A 80 14.11 16.55 -2.64
C ALA A 80 15.17 16.16 -1.59
N LEU A 81 15.34 14.86 -1.32
CA LEU A 81 16.36 14.37 -0.39
C LEU A 81 17.79 14.65 -0.90
N ARG A 82 18.02 14.50 -2.20
CA ARG A 82 19.32 14.86 -2.81
C ARG A 82 19.62 16.35 -2.70
N GLN A 83 18.62 17.21 -2.92
CA GLN A 83 18.77 18.67 -2.76
C GLN A 83 19.06 19.07 -1.30
N ALA A 84 18.49 18.34 -0.34
CA ALA A 84 18.78 18.50 1.08
C ALA A 84 20.14 17.90 1.51
N GLY A 85 20.96 17.40 0.57
CA GLY A 85 22.31 16.88 0.83
C GLY A 85 22.38 15.40 1.22
N PHE A 86 21.26 14.67 1.21
CA PHE A 86 21.23 13.24 1.49
C PHE A 86 21.60 12.39 0.26
N ARG A 87 22.01 11.14 0.52
CA ARG A 87 22.28 10.11 -0.51
C ARG A 87 21.26 8.97 -0.39
N PRO A 88 20.02 9.14 -0.86
CA PRO A 88 18.97 8.14 -0.69
C PRO A 88 19.16 6.94 -1.63
N GLY A 89 18.89 5.73 -1.13
CA GLY A 89 18.77 4.51 -1.90
C GLY A 89 17.30 4.09 -2.07
N VAL A 90 16.98 3.39 -3.16
CA VAL A 90 15.63 2.87 -3.43
C VAL A 90 15.67 1.36 -3.36
N VAL A 91 14.69 0.78 -2.66
CA VAL A 91 14.39 -0.66 -2.67
C VAL A 91 12.94 -0.78 -3.14
N SER A 92 12.70 -1.52 -4.22
CA SER A 92 11.37 -1.74 -4.81
C SER A 92 11.02 -3.22 -4.88
#